data_AF-A0A0B0PMP9-F1
#
_entry.id   AF-A0A0B0PMP9-F1
#
_cell.length_a   1.000
_cell.length_b   1.000
_cell.length_c   1.000
_cell.angle_alpha   90.00
_cell.angle_beta   90.00
_cell.angle_gamma   90.00
#
_symmetry.space_group_name_H-M   'P 1'
#
loop_
_entity.id
_entity.type
_entity.pdbx_description
1 polymer ?
#
loop_
_entity_poly.entity_id
_entity_poly.type
_entity_poly.pdbx_seq_one_letter_code
_entity_poly.pdbx_strand_id
1 'polypeptide(L)'
;MRAVRRVELDDPIGSKAGLLAGYLGIIARNANLLPINYESWHHMPDSNKNQALDNIKERFALEVSDNYVKKALGKKWRGHKSTLKKEYFKKNISQEKLRNFPPGMLRYQWEDAVRFWNSKKGEDRERVGTTSRKKQKFTHTAGSKSFACVAEDEEQSSGQKVRRLQLFDIIHRKKDGSSMTTEAAEIMKLKDKKAEYEAIASRGSSVNLDDIHNRIITKVLGPKSSQQYMPSRNQAQAEVQRLKDQMAQMQVSTVEHIAQLKAEAASREAKVQRKYEELQLQLRAEATAKEAEAAAREAEKSKNYEELQLQLQNMMKMFQQSQKSPS
;
A
#
# COMPACT_ATOMS: atom_id res chain seq x y z
N MET A 1 -16.79 -34.07 -10.09
CA MET A 1 -16.05 -33.09 -9.26
C MET A 1 -16.81 -32.80 -7.97
N ARG A 2 -16.11 -32.49 -6.86
CA ARG A 2 -16.74 -32.08 -5.58
C ARG A 2 -16.74 -30.56 -5.46
N ALA A 3 -17.91 -29.90 -5.47
CA ALA A 3 -18.02 -28.44 -5.37
C ALA A 3 -17.83 -27.92 -3.94
N VAL A 4 -16.98 -26.91 -3.73
CA VAL A 4 -16.75 -26.24 -2.44
C VAL A 4 -17.22 -24.79 -2.55
N ARG A 5 -18.25 -24.43 -1.78
CA ARG A 5 -18.88 -23.10 -1.81
C ARG A 5 -18.06 -22.05 -1.06
N ARG A 6 -18.16 -20.80 -1.53
CA ARG A 6 -17.52 -19.60 -0.94
C ARG A 6 -18.53 -18.74 -0.15
N VAL A 7 -18.04 -17.95 0.83
CA VAL A 7 -18.68 -16.71 1.34
C VAL A 7 -17.90 -15.46 0.87
N GLU A 8 -18.50 -14.26 0.91
CA GLU A 8 -17.94 -12.92 0.56
C GLU A 8 -16.44 -12.66 0.90
N LEU A 9 -15.83 -13.46 1.77
CA LEU A 9 -14.47 -13.38 2.30
C LEU A 9 -13.46 -14.44 1.81
N ASP A 10 -13.76 -15.21 0.76
CA ASP A 10 -12.91 -16.27 0.16
C ASP A 10 -12.70 -17.53 1.03
N ASP A 11 -13.41 -17.68 2.16
CA ASP A 11 -13.32 -18.89 2.99
C ASP A 11 -14.28 -19.99 2.49
N PRO A 12 -13.82 -21.27 2.42
CA PRO A 12 -14.66 -22.41 2.05
C PRO A 12 -15.57 -22.81 3.20
N ILE A 13 -16.84 -23.05 2.89
CA ILE A 13 -17.90 -23.39 3.85
C ILE A 13 -18.63 -24.71 3.53
N GLY A 14 -19.41 -25.20 4.50
CA GLY A 14 -20.16 -26.46 4.40
C GLY A 14 -19.36 -27.76 4.59
N SER A 15 -20.07 -28.89 4.51
CA SER A 15 -19.55 -30.25 4.77
C SER A 15 -18.33 -30.65 3.90
N LYS A 16 -18.17 -30.02 2.73
CA LYS A 16 -17.06 -30.28 1.80
C LYS A 16 -15.79 -29.47 2.11
N ALA A 17 -15.88 -28.41 2.93
CA ALA A 17 -14.70 -27.65 3.38
C ALA A 17 -13.75 -28.51 4.23
N GLY A 18 -14.29 -29.40 5.07
CA GLY A 18 -13.51 -30.37 5.83
C GLY A 18 -12.75 -31.36 4.93
N LEU A 19 -13.39 -31.84 3.86
CA LEU A 19 -12.75 -32.72 2.87
C LEU A 19 -11.61 -32.02 2.13
N LEU A 20 -11.81 -30.76 1.74
CA LEU A 20 -10.76 -29.94 1.15
C LEU A 20 -9.60 -29.78 2.14
N ALA A 21 -9.88 -29.37 3.39
CA ALA A 21 -8.85 -29.18 4.41
C ALA A 21 -8.02 -30.44 4.70
N GLY A 22 -8.66 -31.62 4.66
CA GLY A 22 -8.00 -32.93 4.74
C GLY A 22 -7.10 -33.20 3.52
N TYR A 23 -7.64 -32.98 2.32
CA TYR A 23 -6.90 -33.19 1.07
C TYR A 23 -5.68 -32.25 0.93
N LEU A 24 -5.83 -30.97 1.31
CA LEU A 24 -4.70 -30.03 1.39
C LEU A 24 -3.59 -30.56 2.31
N GLY A 25 -3.96 -31.28 3.39
CA GLY A 25 -3.01 -31.94 4.27
C GLY A 25 -2.31 -33.15 3.65
N ILE A 26 -2.95 -33.83 2.70
CA ILE A 26 -2.31 -34.92 1.93
C ILE A 26 -1.29 -34.32 0.96
N ILE A 27 -1.70 -33.33 0.17
CA ILE A 27 -0.82 -32.65 -0.81
C ILE A 27 0.38 -32.01 -0.09
N ALA A 28 0.17 -31.34 1.04
CA ALA A 28 1.23 -30.71 1.83
C ALA A 28 2.28 -31.68 2.38
N ARG A 29 1.99 -32.98 2.44
CA ARG A 29 2.91 -34.04 2.89
C ARG A 29 3.62 -34.75 1.75
N ASN A 30 3.25 -34.48 0.50
CA ASN A 30 3.87 -35.10 -0.64
C ASN A 30 5.23 -34.44 -0.91
N ALA A 31 6.33 -35.14 -0.58
CA ALA A 31 7.70 -34.66 -0.72
C ALA A 31 8.12 -34.38 -2.17
N ASN A 32 7.47 -35.02 -3.16
CA ASN A 32 7.74 -34.78 -4.58
C ASN A 32 7.09 -33.48 -5.06
N LEU A 33 5.88 -33.18 -4.59
CA LEU A 33 5.15 -31.96 -4.97
C LEU A 33 5.60 -30.74 -4.16
N LEU A 34 5.73 -30.90 -2.84
CA LEU A 34 6.03 -29.81 -1.91
C LEU A 34 7.23 -30.18 -1.02
N PRO A 35 8.45 -30.08 -1.54
CA PRO A 35 9.68 -30.45 -0.84
C PRO A 35 9.86 -29.72 0.50
N ILE A 36 10.41 -30.42 1.49
CA ILE A 36 10.61 -29.84 2.83
C ILE A 36 11.94 -29.09 2.98
N ASN A 37 12.87 -29.25 2.04
CA ASN A 37 14.21 -28.66 2.11
C ASN A 37 14.21 -27.14 1.93
N TYR A 38 13.19 -26.56 1.31
CA TYR A 38 13.03 -25.11 1.28
C TYR A 38 12.87 -24.54 2.70
N GLU A 39 13.60 -23.46 3.00
CA GLU A 39 13.57 -22.83 4.32
C GLU A 39 12.22 -22.14 4.64
N SER A 40 11.51 -21.70 3.60
CA SER A 40 10.30 -20.90 3.71
C SER A 40 9.36 -21.21 2.55
N TRP A 41 8.05 -21.10 2.80
CA TRP A 41 7.04 -21.21 1.76
C TRP A 41 7.23 -20.17 0.64
N HIS A 42 7.80 -19.01 0.97
CA HIS A 42 8.11 -17.97 -0.01
C HIS A 42 9.27 -18.33 -0.94
N HIS A 43 10.21 -19.17 -0.48
CA HIS A 43 11.32 -19.66 -1.30
C HIS A 43 10.93 -20.90 -2.13
N MET A 44 9.77 -21.49 -1.87
CA MET A 44 9.28 -22.59 -2.68
C MET A 44 8.96 -22.09 -4.09
N PRO A 45 9.43 -22.76 -5.15
CA PRO A 45 9.15 -22.37 -6.52
C PRO A 45 7.65 -22.31 -6.82
N ASP A 46 7.25 -21.37 -7.67
CA ASP A 46 5.83 -21.26 -8.05
C ASP A 46 5.37 -22.42 -8.92
N SER A 47 6.28 -23.09 -9.64
CA SER A 47 5.97 -24.34 -10.35
C SER A 47 5.43 -25.41 -9.41
N ASN A 48 6.08 -25.66 -8.27
CA ASN A 48 5.60 -26.58 -7.24
C ASN A 48 4.23 -26.16 -6.68
N LYS A 49 4.05 -24.87 -6.38
CA LYS A 49 2.78 -24.35 -5.86
C LYS A 49 1.65 -24.47 -6.87
N ASN A 50 1.93 -24.24 -8.15
CA ASN A 50 0.97 -24.34 -9.24
C ASN A 50 0.61 -25.80 -9.50
N GLN A 51 1.58 -26.70 -9.60
CA GLN A 51 1.34 -28.13 -9.76
C GLN A 51 0.48 -28.70 -8.61
N ALA A 52 0.77 -28.30 -7.37
CA ALA A 52 -0.05 -28.67 -6.21
C ALA A 52 -1.48 -28.12 -6.29
N LEU A 53 -1.66 -26.90 -6.82
CA LEU A 53 -2.97 -26.29 -7.03
C LEU A 53 -3.75 -27.01 -8.13
N ASP A 54 -3.11 -27.37 -9.24
CA ASP A 54 -3.74 -28.09 -10.36
C ASP A 54 -4.25 -29.46 -9.89
N ASN A 55 -3.45 -30.20 -9.12
CA ASN A 55 -3.86 -31.45 -8.47
C ASN A 55 -5.13 -31.30 -7.59
N ILE A 56 -5.30 -30.13 -6.96
CA ILE A 56 -6.50 -29.84 -6.16
C ILE A 56 -7.69 -29.53 -7.07
N LYS A 57 -7.49 -28.72 -8.11
CA LYS A 57 -8.54 -28.34 -9.07
C LYS A 57 -9.09 -29.53 -9.86
N GLU A 58 -8.28 -30.54 -10.12
CA GLU A 58 -8.73 -31.80 -10.73
C GLU A 58 -9.80 -32.53 -9.88
N ARG A 59 -9.76 -32.37 -8.55
CA ARG A 59 -10.65 -33.10 -7.63
C ARG A 59 -11.78 -32.25 -7.06
N PHE A 60 -11.55 -30.94 -6.94
CA PHE A 60 -12.47 -30.00 -6.34
C PHE A 60 -12.83 -28.88 -7.31
N ALA A 61 -14.14 -28.65 -7.48
CA ALA A 61 -14.62 -27.43 -8.12
C ALA A 61 -14.61 -26.33 -7.05
N LEU A 62 -13.58 -25.48 -7.11
CA LEU A 62 -13.27 -24.47 -6.10
C LEU A 62 -13.86 -23.12 -6.51
N GLU A 63 -14.76 -22.58 -5.69
CA GLU A 63 -15.19 -21.19 -5.82
C GLU A 63 -14.26 -20.22 -5.04
N VAL A 64 -13.22 -20.72 -4.38
CA VAL A 64 -12.24 -19.91 -3.63
C VAL A 64 -11.05 -19.50 -4.51
N SER A 65 -10.37 -18.41 -4.15
CA SER A 65 -9.25 -17.90 -4.96
C SER A 65 -8.00 -18.81 -4.89
N ASP A 66 -7.24 -18.88 -5.98
CA ASP A 66 -5.99 -19.65 -6.03
C ASP A 66 -5.00 -19.20 -4.94
N ASN A 67 -4.95 -17.90 -4.66
CA ASN A 67 -4.13 -17.33 -3.60
C ASN A 67 -4.55 -17.82 -2.21
N TYR A 68 -5.86 -18.00 -1.98
CA TYR A 68 -6.35 -18.59 -0.74
C TYR A 68 -5.84 -20.03 -0.58
N VAL A 69 -6.01 -20.84 -1.62
CA VAL A 69 -5.61 -22.26 -1.61
C VAL A 69 -4.10 -22.40 -1.39
N LYS A 70 -3.28 -21.59 -2.09
CA LYS A 70 -1.82 -21.55 -1.90
C LYS A 70 -1.44 -21.14 -0.48
N LYS A 71 -2.12 -20.17 0.13
CA LYS A 71 -1.90 -19.79 1.54
C LYS A 71 -2.25 -20.92 2.50
N ALA A 72 -3.38 -21.59 2.28
CA ALA A 72 -3.82 -22.72 3.07
C ALA A 72 -2.85 -23.91 2.96
N LEU A 73 -2.39 -24.23 1.75
CA LEU A 73 -1.32 -25.21 1.49
C LEU A 73 -0.04 -24.85 2.26
N GLY A 74 0.42 -23.60 2.15
CA GLY A 74 1.61 -23.16 2.86
C GLY A 74 1.50 -23.30 4.38
N LYS A 75 0.31 -23.08 4.95
CA LYS A 75 0.05 -23.33 6.38
C LYS A 75 0.16 -24.82 6.71
N LYS A 76 -0.44 -25.71 5.91
CA LYS A 76 -0.36 -27.16 6.09
C LYS A 76 1.07 -27.68 5.94
N TRP A 77 1.82 -27.19 4.95
CA TRP A 77 3.22 -27.55 4.70
C TRP A 77 4.13 -27.13 5.87
N ARG A 78 3.99 -25.90 6.38
CA ARG A 78 4.72 -25.46 7.59
C ARG A 78 4.37 -26.32 8.82
N GLY A 79 3.09 -26.66 8.97
CA GLY A 79 2.62 -27.56 10.02
C GLY A 79 3.27 -28.94 9.92
N HIS A 80 3.30 -29.53 8.73
CA HIS A 80 3.97 -30.80 8.48
C HIS A 80 5.46 -30.74 8.82
N LYS A 81 6.16 -29.70 8.37
CA LYS A 81 7.58 -29.48 8.70
C LYS A 81 7.81 -29.38 10.21
N SER A 82 6.89 -28.74 10.94
CA SER A 82 6.92 -28.68 12.41
C SER A 82 6.70 -30.05 13.07
N THR A 83 5.75 -30.85 12.56
CA THR A 83 5.50 -32.22 13.05
C THR A 83 6.73 -33.09 12.85
N LEU A 84 7.33 -33.07 11.66
CA LEU A 84 8.55 -33.83 11.36
C LEU A 84 9.71 -33.43 12.28
N LYS A 85 9.91 -32.12 12.49
CA LYS A 85 10.93 -31.63 13.42
C LYS A 85 10.67 -32.15 14.85
N LYS A 86 9.42 -32.18 15.30
CA LYS A 86 9.07 -32.67 16.64
C LYS A 86 9.34 -34.17 16.81
N GLU A 87 8.99 -34.97 15.81
CA GLU A 87 9.03 -36.44 15.90
C GLU A 87 10.43 -37.02 15.64
N TYR A 88 11.14 -36.48 14.64
CA TYR A 88 12.37 -37.09 14.12
C TYR A 88 13.63 -36.28 14.41
N PHE A 89 13.52 -34.99 14.72
CA PHE A 89 14.70 -34.16 15.02
C PHE A 89 14.90 -34.04 16.54
N LYS A 90 16.03 -34.55 17.03
CA LYS A 90 16.54 -34.24 18.38
C LYS A 90 17.87 -33.52 18.26
N LYS A 91 18.07 -32.47 19.06
CA LYS A 91 19.33 -31.71 19.11
C LYS A 91 20.47 -32.65 19.53
N ASN A 92 21.65 -32.47 18.94
CA ASN A 92 22.89 -33.19 19.26
C ASN A 92 22.92 -34.70 18.90
N ILE A 93 22.15 -35.11 17.89
CA ILE A 93 22.26 -36.45 17.32
C ILE A 93 23.40 -36.49 16.27
N SER A 94 24.30 -37.49 16.34
CA SER A 94 25.38 -37.72 15.37
C SER A 94 24.85 -38.02 13.96
N GLN A 95 25.63 -37.67 12.92
CA GLN A 95 25.31 -37.91 11.51
C GLN A 95 24.85 -39.36 11.21
N GLU A 96 25.38 -40.35 11.94
CA GLU A 96 24.98 -41.77 11.83
C GLU A 96 23.51 -42.06 12.11
N LYS A 97 22.88 -41.32 13.03
CA LYS A 97 21.47 -41.51 13.42
C LYS A 97 20.48 -40.83 12.47
N LEU A 98 20.96 -40.12 11.44
CA LEU A 98 20.14 -39.64 10.32
C LEU A 98 19.61 -40.77 9.42
N ARG A 99 20.05 -42.02 9.67
CA ARG A 99 19.44 -43.22 9.06
C ARG A 99 17.95 -43.39 9.42
N ASN A 100 17.49 -42.83 10.54
CA ASN A 100 16.07 -42.80 10.91
C ASN A 100 15.36 -41.59 10.29
N PHE A 101 15.29 -41.54 8.96
CA PHE A 101 14.53 -40.49 8.26
C PHE A 101 13.05 -40.87 8.15
N PRO A 102 12.13 -39.89 8.05
CA PRO A 102 10.70 -40.16 8.01
C PRO A 102 10.31 -41.06 6.81
N PRO A 103 9.44 -42.07 7.00
CA PRO A 103 8.93 -42.87 5.89
C PRO A 103 8.27 -42.01 4.81
N GLY A 104 8.58 -42.27 3.54
CA GLY A 104 8.07 -41.49 2.41
C GLY A 104 8.76 -40.13 2.19
N MET A 105 9.83 -39.83 2.93
CA MET A 105 10.65 -38.63 2.74
C MET A 105 11.87 -38.94 1.87
N LEU A 106 12.24 -38.00 0.99
CA LEU A 106 13.48 -38.10 0.22
C LEU A 106 14.68 -37.76 1.11
N ARG A 107 15.69 -38.62 1.13
CA ARG A 107 16.86 -38.53 2.02
C ARG A 107 17.56 -37.16 1.93
N TYR A 108 17.85 -36.69 0.71
CA TYR A 108 18.50 -35.40 0.52
C TYR A 108 17.65 -34.24 1.08
N GLN A 109 16.32 -34.28 0.90
CA GLN A 109 15.44 -33.23 1.42
C GLN A 109 15.45 -33.18 2.94
N TRP A 110 15.47 -34.36 3.58
CA TRP A 110 15.59 -34.48 5.02
C TRP A 110 16.92 -33.93 5.53
N GLU A 111 18.02 -34.31 4.90
CA GLU A 111 19.36 -33.84 5.27
C GLU A 111 19.45 -32.31 5.17
N ASP A 112 18.96 -31.72 4.09
CA ASP A 112 18.94 -30.25 3.90
C ASP A 112 18.13 -29.57 5.01
N ALA A 113 16.94 -30.10 5.33
CA ALA A 113 16.08 -29.55 6.37
C ALA A 113 16.74 -29.62 7.75
N VAL A 114 17.41 -30.73 8.07
CA VAL A 114 18.15 -30.91 9.33
C VAL A 114 19.36 -29.97 9.40
N ARG A 115 20.12 -29.81 8.31
CA ARG A 115 21.21 -28.82 8.24
C ARG A 115 20.71 -27.42 8.54
N PHE A 116 19.58 -27.02 7.96
CA PHE A 116 18.96 -25.72 8.27
C PHE A 116 18.54 -25.60 9.74
N TRP A 117 17.94 -26.64 10.34
CA TRP A 117 17.50 -26.58 11.74
C TRP A 117 18.66 -26.50 12.75
N ASN A 118 19.82 -27.05 12.42
CA ASN A 118 21.05 -26.94 13.23
C ASN A 118 21.84 -25.65 12.94
N SER A 119 21.46 -24.88 11.91
CA SER A 119 22.13 -23.61 11.61
C SER A 119 21.73 -22.51 12.60
N LYS A 120 22.59 -21.49 12.74
CA LYS A 120 22.30 -20.31 13.56
C LYS A 120 20.97 -19.64 13.20
N LYS A 121 20.70 -19.54 11.90
CA LYS A 121 19.44 -19.00 11.36
C LYS A 121 18.22 -19.83 11.79
N GLY A 122 18.36 -21.15 11.83
CA GLY A 122 17.35 -22.08 12.33
C GLY A 122 17.05 -21.88 13.81
N GLU A 123 18.08 -21.72 14.63
CA GLU A 123 17.97 -21.44 16.07
C GLU A 123 17.31 -20.09 16.35
N ASP A 124 17.71 -19.04 15.63
CA ASP A 124 17.12 -17.70 15.78
C ASP A 124 15.63 -17.72 15.47
N ARG A 125 15.23 -18.43 14.41
CA ARG A 125 13.82 -18.58 14.05
C ARG A 125 13.03 -19.35 15.11
N GLU A 126 13.62 -20.38 15.72
CA GLU A 126 13.00 -21.12 16.83
C GLU A 126 12.83 -20.24 18.08
N ARG A 127 13.84 -19.41 18.41
CA ARG A 127 13.77 -18.45 19.51
C ARG A 127 12.63 -17.45 19.30
N VAL A 128 12.57 -16.82 18.13
CA VAL A 128 11.49 -15.88 17.78
C VAL A 128 10.13 -16.58 17.84
N GLY A 129 10.01 -17.78 17.26
CA GLY A 129 8.77 -18.56 17.31
C GLY A 129 8.30 -18.86 18.73
N THR A 130 9.23 -19.24 19.62
CA THR A 130 8.94 -19.52 21.03
C THR A 130 8.47 -18.27 21.77
N THR A 131 9.15 -17.14 21.59
CA THR A 131 8.76 -15.86 22.20
C THR A 131 7.39 -15.40 21.71
N SER A 132 7.10 -15.53 20.41
CA SER A 132 5.79 -15.21 19.84
C SER A 132 4.69 -16.13 20.38
N ARG A 133 4.95 -17.45 20.51
CA ARG A 133 3.99 -18.40 21.07
C ARG A 133 3.67 -18.09 22.55
N LYS A 134 4.66 -17.65 23.33
CA LYS A 134 4.45 -17.21 24.72
C LYS A 134 3.52 -15.99 24.83
N LYS A 135 3.43 -15.15 23.79
CA LYS A 135 2.52 -13.99 23.74
C LYS A 135 1.08 -14.35 23.34
N GLN A 136 0.81 -15.58 22.91
CA GLN A 136 -0.54 -16.01 22.55
C GLN A 136 -1.40 -16.19 23.80
N LYS A 137 -2.34 -15.27 24.03
CA LYS A 137 -3.16 -15.20 25.25
C LYS A 137 -4.31 -16.19 25.31
N PHE A 138 -4.89 -16.58 24.18
CA PHE A 138 -6.06 -17.46 24.13
C PHE A 138 -6.02 -18.41 22.93
N THR A 139 -6.69 -19.55 23.11
CA THR A 139 -6.94 -20.57 22.08
C THR A 139 -8.43 -20.67 21.81
N HIS A 140 -8.82 -20.93 20.56
CA HIS A 140 -10.23 -21.14 20.22
C HIS A 140 -10.67 -22.58 20.48
N THR A 141 -11.98 -22.77 20.70
CA THR A 141 -12.66 -24.04 20.99
C THR A 141 -13.42 -24.61 19.79
N ALA A 142 -13.38 -23.93 18.63
CA ALA A 142 -14.02 -24.36 17.37
C ALA A 142 -13.53 -25.71 16.80
N GLY A 143 -12.49 -26.31 17.40
CA GLY A 143 -11.93 -27.58 16.96
C GLY A 143 -11.38 -27.51 15.54
N SER A 144 -11.73 -28.50 14.71
CA SER A 144 -11.32 -28.57 13.30
C SER A 144 -12.17 -27.71 12.36
N LYS A 145 -13.28 -27.13 12.84
CA LYS A 145 -14.12 -26.24 12.04
C LYS A 145 -13.44 -24.88 11.87
N SER A 146 -13.53 -24.33 10.65
CA SER A 146 -13.12 -22.94 10.42
C SER A 146 -14.09 -21.99 11.12
N PHE A 147 -13.66 -20.76 11.42
CA PHE A 147 -14.55 -19.78 12.02
C PHE A 147 -15.69 -19.37 11.08
N ALA A 148 -15.46 -19.42 9.76
CA ALA A 148 -16.50 -19.21 8.76
C ALA A 148 -17.57 -20.31 8.81
N CYS A 149 -17.18 -21.57 8.98
CA CYS A 149 -18.14 -22.67 9.17
C CYS A 149 -18.91 -22.53 10.49
N VAL A 150 -18.23 -22.13 11.57
CA VAL A 150 -18.92 -21.89 12.86
C VAL A 150 -19.93 -20.75 12.74
N ALA A 151 -19.57 -19.68 12.03
CA ALA A 151 -20.49 -18.57 11.76
C ALA A 151 -21.68 -19.04 10.91
N GLU A 152 -21.45 -19.78 9.83
CA GLU A 152 -22.52 -20.30 8.96
C GLU A 152 -23.49 -21.22 9.73
N ASP A 153 -22.96 -22.18 10.51
CA ASP A 153 -23.78 -23.10 11.31
C ASP A 153 -24.68 -22.30 12.29
N GLU A 154 -24.12 -21.28 12.94
CA GLU A 154 -24.84 -20.42 13.86
C GLU A 154 -25.86 -19.51 13.13
N GLU A 155 -25.53 -18.96 11.96
CA GLU A 155 -26.45 -18.17 11.12
C GLU A 155 -27.64 -19.01 10.65
N GLN A 156 -27.40 -20.27 10.26
CA GLN A 156 -28.45 -21.20 9.86
C GLN A 156 -29.37 -21.57 11.03
N SER A 157 -28.82 -21.74 12.23
CA SER A 157 -29.61 -22.11 13.41
C SER A 157 -30.38 -20.93 14.02
N SER A 158 -29.78 -19.74 14.05
CA SER A 158 -30.38 -18.54 14.66
C SER A 158 -31.23 -17.71 13.69
N GLY A 159 -31.07 -17.91 12.37
CA GLY A 159 -31.69 -17.09 11.34
C GLY A 159 -31.16 -15.65 11.28
N GLN A 160 -30.12 -15.32 12.06
CA GLN A 160 -29.53 -13.99 12.15
C GLN A 160 -28.05 -14.02 11.76
N LYS A 161 -27.58 -12.96 11.10
CA LYS A 161 -26.18 -12.80 10.72
C LYS A 161 -25.29 -12.77 11.97
N VAL A 162 -24.28 -13.62 12.01
CA VAL A 162 -23.40 -13.78 13.17
C VAL A 162 -22.35 -12.69 13.15
N ARG A 163 -22.40 -11.85 14.19
CA ARG A 163 -21.48 -10.72 14.32
C ARG A 163 -20.17 -11.14 14.98
N ARG A 164 -19.15 -10.31 14.83
CA ARG A 164 -17.78 -10.58 15.32
C ARG A 164 -17.70 -10.90 16.81
N LEU A 165 -18.40 -10.15 17.66
CA LEU A 165 -18.40 -10.37 19.11
C LEU A 165 -19.11 -11.67 19.50
N GLN A 166 -20.18 -12.01 18.78
CA GLN A 166 -20.91 -13.28 18.94
C GLN A 166 -20.04 -14.46 18.48
N LEU A 167 -19.38 -14.33 17.33
CA LEU A 167 -18.44 -15.35 16.86
C LEU A 167 -17.29 -15.55 17.84
N PHE A 168 -16.73 -14.48 18.39
CA PHE A 168 -15.68 -14.55 19.41
C PHE A 168 -16.15 -15.32 20.65
N ASP A 169 -17.37 -15.05 21.10
CA ASP A 169 -17.99 -15.72 22.23
C ASP A 169 -18.14 -17.23 21.98
N ILE A 170 -18.72 -17.60 20.84
CA ILE A 170 -18.91 -19.01 20.44
C ILE A 170 -17.57 -19.77 20.41
N ILE A 171 -16.54 -19.17 19.81
CA ILE A 171 -15.25 -19.85 19.60
C ILE A 171 -14.28 -19.76 20.79
N HIS A 172 -14.61 -19.05 21.87
CA HIS A 172 -13.76 -18.97 23.09
C HIS A 172 -14.47 -19.43 24.35
N ARG A 173 -15.67 -20.00 24.20
CA ARG A 173 -16.44 -20.62 25.27
C ARG A 173 -16.15 -22.11 25.33
N LYS A 174 -16.00 -22.65 26.54
CA LYS A 174 -15.89 -24.09 26.80
C LYS A 174 -17.26 -24.76 26.67
N LYS A 175 -17.28 -26.09 26.63
CA LYS A 175 -18.54 -26.87 26.57
C LYS A 175 -19.44 -26.65 27.79
N ASP A 176 -18.86 -26.33 28.95
CA ASP A 176 -19.57 -26.02 30.19
C ASP A 176 -20.11 -24.57 30.25
N GLY A 177 -19.91 -23.78 29.19
CA GLY A 177 -20.34 -22.39 29.11
C GLY A 177 -19.36 -21.38 29.72
N SER A 178 -18.29 -21.81 30.40
CA SER A 178 -17.29 -20.92 30.98
C SER A 178 -16.31 -20.37 29.94
N SER A 179 -15.70 -19.22 30.24
CA SER A 179 -14.64 -18.65 29.39
C SER A 179 -13.33 -19.44 29.54
N MET A 180 -12.52 -19.41 28.48
CA MET A 180 -11.22 -20.06 28.45
C MET A 180 -10.16 -19.38 29.34
N THR A 181 -10.20 -18.04 29.43
CA THR A 181 -9.28 -17.21 30.22
C THR A 181 -9.99 -16.01 30.81
N THR A 182 -9.33 -15.33 31.75
CA THR A 182 -9.83 -14.08 32.38
C THR A 182 -10.03 -12.98 31.34
N GLU A 183 -9.11 -12.81 30.39
CA GLU A 183 -9.23 -11.81 29.31
C GLU A 183 -10.38 -12.14 28.34
N ALA A 184 -10.59 -13.43 28.03
CA ALA A 184 -11.75 -13.83 27.24
C ALA A 184 -13.06 -13.54 28.00
N ALA A 185 -13.07 -13.71 29.32
CA ALA A 185 -14.20 -13.36 30.18
C ALA A 185 -14.50 -11.85 30.13
N GLU A 186 -13.46 -11.01 30.18
CA GLU A 186 -13.60 -9.55 30.07
C GLU A 186 -14.21 -9.14 28.73
N ILE A 187 -13.78 -9.75 27.63
CA ILE A 187 -14.35 -9.49 26.30
C ILE A 187 -15.81 -9.95 26.21
N MET A 188 -16.14 -11.09 26.81
CA MET A 188 -17.51 -11.59 26.87
C MET A 188 -18.42 -10.65 27.67
N LYS A 189 -17.94 -10.09 28.79
CA LYS A 189 -18.68 -9.09 29.59
C LYS A 189 -18.98 -7.79 28.83
N LEU A 190 -18.23 -7.48 27.76
CA LEU A 190 -18.56 -6.34 26.89
C LEU A 190 -19.81 -6.58 26.04
N LYS A 191 -20.21 -7.85 25.84
CA LYS A 191 -21.47 -8.20 25.20
C LYS A 191 -22.66 -7.73 26.04
N ASP A 192 -22.53 -7.68 27.35
CA ASP A 192 -23.57 -7.16 28.26
C ASP A 192 -23.69 -5.64 28.15
N LYS A 193 -22.60 -4.94 27.79
CA LYS A 193 -22.60 -3.50 27.48
C LYS A 193 -23.02 -3.17 26.05
N LYS A 194 -23.35 -4.18 25.23
CA LYS A 194 -23.74 -4.01 23.82
C LYS A 194 -24.95 -3.08 23.66
N ALA A 195 -25.95 -3.21 24.53
CA ALA A 195 -27.17 -2.40 24.48
C ALA A 195 -26.88 -0.90 24.70
N GLU A 196 -25.93 -0.57 25.57
CA GLU A 196 -25.49 0.80 25.83
C GLU A 196 -24.80 1.40 24.59
N TYR A 197 -23.97 0.62 23.88
CA TYR A 197 -23.33 1.06 22.64
C TYR A 197 -24.29 1.13 21.44
N GLU A 198 -25.28 0.25 21.35
CA GLU A 198 -26.33 0.30 20.32
C GLU A 198 -27.24 1.54 20.51
N ALA A 199 -27.51 1.92 21.77
CA ALA A 199 -28.21 3.16 22.09
C ALA A 199 -27.41 4.41 21.73
N ILE A 200 -26.08 4.41 21.94
CA ILE A 200 -25.19 5.51 21.54
C ILE A 200 -25.11 5.62 20.00
N ALA A 201 -25.09 4.49 19.29
CA ALA A 201 -25.05 4.47 17.82
C ALA A 201 -26.33 5.05 17.18
N SER A 202 -27.50 4.76 17.75
CA SER A 202 -28.77 5.33 17.29
C SER A 202 -28.88 6.84 17.49
N ARG A 203 -28.03 7.43 18.34
CA ARG A 203 -28.19 8.82 18.81
C ARG A 203 -27.34 9.85 18.06
N GLY A 204 -26.52 9.47 17.07
CA GLY A 204 -25.96 10.48 16.16
C GLY A 204 -24.66 10.13 15.46
N SER A 205 -24.70 9.26 14.44
CA SER A 205 -23.80 9.24 13.29
C SER A 205 -24.03 7.98 12.45
N SER A 206 -23.75 8.02 11.14
CA SER A 206 -23.80 6.87 10.21
C SER A 206 -22.73 5.79 10.48
N VAL A 207 -22.32 5.59 11.74
CA VAL A 207 -21.25 4.66 12.12
C VAL A 207 -21.76 3.23 11.99
N ASN A 208 -21.05 2.42 11.20
CA ASN A 208 -21.37 1.02 11.00
C ASN A 208 -21.25 0.26 12.35
N LEU A 209 -22.24 -0.58 12.64
CA LEU A 209 -22.30 -1.38 13.86
C LEU A 209 -21.13 -2.38 13.98
N ASP A 210 -20.53 -2.79 12.86
CA ASP A 210 -19.29 -3.57 12.83
C ASP A 210 -18.07 -2.75 13.28
N ASP A 211 -18.04 -1.44 13.02
CA ASP A 211 -16.96 -0.56 13.49
C ASP A 211 -16.99 -0.39 15.00
N ILE A 212 -18.18 -0.39 15.60
CA ILE A 212 -18.37 -0.35 17.05
C ILE A 212 -17.83 -1.64 17.68
N HIS A 213 -18.23 -2.81 17.19
CA HIS A 213 -17.70 -4.10 17.67
C HIS A 213 -16.18 -4.19 17.49
N ASN A 214 -15.64 -3.73 16.36
CA ASN A 214 -14.21 -3.69 16.10
C ASN A 214 -13.48 -2.77 17.09
N ARG A 215 -14.02 -1.58 17.39
CA ARG A 215 -13.44 -0.63 18.34
C ARG A 215 -13.42 -1.20 19.75
N ILE A 216 -14.49 -1.87 20.17
CA ILE A 216 -14.62 -2.53 21.47
C ILE A 216 -13.57 -3.64 21.62
N ILE A 217 -13.46 -4.53 20.64
CA ILE A 217 -12.48 -5.63 20.64
C ILE A 217 -11.05 -5.08 20.66
N THR A 218 -10.77 -4.02 19.90
CA THR A 218 -9.43 -3.41 19.83
C THR A 218 -9.05 -2.69 21.12
N LYS A 219 -10.01 -2.12 21.87
CA LYS A 219 -9.73 -1.52 23.19
C LYS A 219 -9.22 -2.55 24.21
N VAL A 220 -9.75 -3.78 24.17
CA VAL A 220 -9.36 -4.84 25.12
C VAL A 220 -8.17 -5.66 24.63
N LEU A 221 -8.05 -5.88 23.32
CA LEU A 221 -6.96 -6.68 22.73
C LEU A 221 -5.74 -5.87 22.28
N GLY A 222 -5.83 -4.54 22.27
CA GLY A 222 -4.84 -3.63 21.69
C GLY A 222 -4.97 -3.51 20.16
N PRO A 223 -4.16 -2.64 19.52
CA PRO A 223 -4.15 -2.45 18.07
C PRO A 223 -3.91 -3.77 17.33
N LYS A 224 -4.71 -4.04 16.30
CA LYS A 224 -4.64 -5.28 15.53
C LYS A 224 -3.26 -5.40 14.86
N SER A 225 -2.49 -6.43 15.20
CA SER A 225 -1.40 -6.89 14.33
C SER A 225 -2.02 -7.73 13.20
N SER A 226 -1.53 -7.53 11.97
CA SER A 226 -2.09 -8.10 10.71
C SER A 226 -2.25 -9.63 10.68
N GLN A 227 -1.74 -10.35 11.68
CA GLN A 227 -1.74 -11.81 11.74
C GLN A 227 -2.82 -12.42 12.63
N GLN A 228 -3.53 -11.65 13.46
CA GLN A 228 -4.43 -12.25 14.46
C GLN A 228 -5.88 -12.47 13.99
N TYR A 229 -6.35 -11.75 12.97
CA TYR A 229 -7.58 -12.06 12.21
C TYR A 229 -7.72 -11.06 11.07
N MET A 230 -8.12 -11.51 9.87
CA MET A 230 -8.35 -10.62 8.72
C MET A 230 -9.39 -9.54 9.09
N PRO A 231 -9.17 -8.26 8.76
CA PRO A 231 -10.27 -7.31 8.61
C PRO A 231 -11.29 -7.90 7.63
N SER A 232 -12.58 -7.63 7.81
CA SER A 232 -13.56 -7.98 6.77
C SER A 232 -13.05 -7.41 5.44
N ARG A 233 -13.08 -8.18 4.34
CA ARG A 233 -12.61 -7.72 3.02
C ARG A 233 -13.28 -6.40 2.63
N ASN A 234 -14.54 -6.23 3.06
CA ASN A 234 -15.32 -5.02 2.89
C ASN A 234 -14.72 -3.82 3.64
N GLN A 235 -14.13 -4.02 4.82
CA GLN A 235 -13.46 -2.97 5.59
C GLN A 235 -12.13 -2.57 4.93
N ALA A 236 -11.32 -3.55 4.50
CA ALA A 236 -10.09 -3.28 3.77
C ALA A 236 -10.35 -2.66 2.39
N GLN A 237 -11.42 -3.07 1.68
CA GLN A 237 -11.82 -2.47 0.41
C GLN A 237 -12.43 -1.08 0.58
N ALA A 238 -13.24 -0.83 1.62
CA ALA A 238 -13.78 0.50 1.89
C ALA A 238 -12.67 1.49 2.26
N GLU A 239 -11.68 1.05 3.04
CA GLU A 239 -10.52 1.86 3.41
C GLU A 239 -9.60 2.09 2.20
N VAL A 240 -9.34 1.06 1.38
CA VAL A 240 -8.63 1.21 0.10
C VAL A 240 -9.38 2.13 -0.86
N GLN A 241 -10.70 2.06 -0.93
CA GLN A 241 -11.50 2.93 -1.79
C GLN A 241 -11.46 4.37 -1.28
N ARG A 242 -11.61 4.59 0.04
CA ARG A 242 -11.41 5.92 0.65
C ARG A 242 -10.04 6.50 0.36
N LEU A 243 -8.99 5.67 0.45
CA LEU A 243 -7.63 6.09 0.12
C LEU A 243 -7.48 6.39 -1.37
N LYS A 244 -8.13 5.61 -2.26
CA LYS A 244 -8.17 5.92 -3.70
C LYS A 244 -8.89 7.23 -3.99
N ASP A 245 -10.02 7.48 -3.33
CA ASP A 245 -10.80 8.70 -3.51
C ASP A 245 -10.03 9.92 -2.97
N GLN A 246 -9.34 9.78 -1.84
CA GLN A 246 -8.41 10.79 -1.33
C GLN A 246 -7.22 11.02 -2.25
N MET A 247 -6.63 9.96 -2.82
CA MET A 247 -5.57 10.08 -3.80
C MET A 247 -6.06 10.79 -5.07
N ALA A 248 -7.27 10.49 -5.54
CA ALA A 248 -7.88 11.14 -6.69
C ALA A 248 -8.15 12.63 -6.41
N GLN A 249 -8.68 12.97 -5.23
CA GLN A 249 -8.86 14.37 -4.82
C GLN A 249 -7.53 15.11 -4.72
N MET A 250 -6.51 14.49 -4.13
CA MET A 250 -5.18 15.09 -4.02
C MET A 250 -4.54 15.27 -5.41
N GLN A 251 -4.75 14.34 -6.33
CA GLN A 251 -4.33 14.48 -7.72
C GLN A 251 -5.04 15.64 -8.43
N VAL A 252 -6.35 15.77 -8.27
CA VAL A 252 -7.14 16.88 -8.85
C VAL A 252 -6.66 18.22 -8.28
N SER A 253 -6.49 18.35 -6.96
CA SER A 253 -6.02 19.60 -6.36
C SER A 253 -4.58 19.94 -6.78
N THR A 254 -3.74 18.92 -7.03
CA THR A 254 -2.37 19.13 -7.52
C THR A 254 -2.39 19.63 -8.97
N VAL A 255 -3.25 19.07 -9.82
CA VAL A 255 -3.42 19.53 -11.21
C VAL A 255 -3.94 20.96 -11.25
N GLU A 256 -4.90 21.31 -10.39
CA GLU A 256 -5.40 22.69 -10.24
C GLU A 256 -4.30 23.66 -9.80
N HIS A 257 -3.51 23.31 -8.78
CA HIS A 257 -2.38 24.13 -8.33
C HIS A 257 -1.32 24.31 -9.42
N ILE A 258 -1.00 23.27 -10.19
CA ILE A 258 -0.06 23.34 -11.32
C ILE A 258 -0.59 24.29 -12.40
N ALA A 259 -1.88 24.21 -12.73
CA ALA A 259 -2.50 25.10 -13.71
C ALA A 259 -2.43 26.56 -13.26
N GLN A 260 -2.68 26.82 -11.97
CA GLN A 260 -2.61 28.17 -11.40
C GLN A 260 -1.18 28.73 -11.42
N LEU A 261 -0.18 27.93 -11.02
CA LEU A 261 1.23 28.32 -11.11
C LEU A 261 1.69 28.59 -12.55
N LYS A 262 1.22 27.79 -13.52
CA LYS A 262 1.51 28.03 -14.95
C LYS A 262 0.88 29.31 -15.46
N ALA A 263 -0.36 29.62 -15.07
CA ALA A 263 -1.03 30.87 -15.43
C ALA A 263 -0.32 32.10 -14.83
N GLU A 264 0.12 32.01 -13.57
CA GLU A 264 0.91 33.05 -12.93
C GLU A 264 2.28 33.26 -13.60
N ALA A 265 2.96 32.17 -13.96
CA ALA A 265 4.23 32.23 -14.69
C ALA A 265 4.06 32.93 -16.05
N ALA A 266 3.06 32.54 -16.84
CA ALA A 266 2.75 33.19 -18.12
C ALA A 266 2.40 34.69 -17.96
N SER A 267 1.67 35.04 -16.90
CA SER A 267 1.38 36.45 -16.57
C SER A 267 2.63 37.25 -16.22
N ARG A 268 3.56 36.67 -15.46
CA ARG A 268 4.85 37.30 -15.13
C ARG A 268 5.73 37.46 -16.38
N GLU A 269 5.82 36.44 -17.23
CA GLU A 269 6.55 36.50 -18.50
C GLU A 269 5.98 37.59 -19.42
N ALA A 270 4.65 37.66 -19.58
CA ALA A 270 4.01 38.71 -20.38
C ALA A 270 4.29 40.12 -19.84
N LYS A 271 4.34 40.31 -18.51
CA LYS A 271 4.71 41.59 -17.90
C LYS A 271 6.17 41.96 -18.18
N VAL A 272 7.08 40.99 -18.11
CA VAL A 272 8.50 41.21 -18.42
C VAL A 272 8.65 41.59 -19.90
N GLN A 273 7.96 40.87 -20.79
CA GLN A 273 8.00 41.14 -22.22
C GLN A 273 7.50 42.55 -22.56
N ARG A 274 6.37 42.98 -21.96
CA ARG A 274 5.86 44.35 -22.13
C ARG A 274 6.87 45.41 -21.67
N LYS A 275 7.48 45.21 -20.49
CA LYS A 275 8.51 46.13 -19.98
C LYS A 275 9.72 46.19 -20.92
N TYR A 276 10.12 45.08 -21.51
CA TYR A 276 11.23 45.04 -22.46
C TYR A 276 10.90 45.83 -23.74
N GLU A 277 9.70 45.65 -24.30
CA GLU A 277 9.24 46.38 -25.49
C GLU A 277 9.12 47.89 -25.22
N GLU A 278 8.62 48.27 -24.05
CA GLU A 278 8.54 49.67 -23.62
C GLU A 278 9.93 50.31 -23.49
N LEU A 279 10.91 49.57 -22.95
CA LEU A 279 12.30 50.04 -22.84
C LEU A 279 12.97 50.18 -24.22
N GLN A 280 12.70 49.26 -25.15
CA GLN A 280 13.16 49.34 -26.55
C GLN A 280 12.59 50.57 -27.26
N LEU A 281 11.32 50.90 -27.03
CA LEU A 281 10.67 52.10 -27.57
C LEU A 281 11.29 53.38 -26.99
N GLN A 282 11.54 53.43 -25.68
CA GLN A 282 12.19 54.58 -25.03
C GLN A 282 13.60 54.82 -25.58
N LEU A 283 14.42 53.76 -25.71
CA LEU A 283 15.76 53.86 -26.27
C LEU A 283 15.76 54.36 -27.72
N ARG A 284 14.83 53.88 -28.55
CA ARG A 284 14.68 54.37 -29.94
C ARG A 284 14.26 55.84 -29.97
N ALA A 285 13.29 56.23 -29.16
CA ALA A 285 12.85 57.63 -29.08
C ALA A 285 14.00 58.56 -28.64
N GLU A 286 14.79 58.15 -27.64
CA GLU A 286 15.93 58.93 -27.18
C GLU A 286 17.04 59.03 -28.24
N ALA A 287 17.32 57.95 -28.97
CA ALA A 287 18.25 57.98 -30.09
C ALA A 287 17.79 58.95 -31.20
N THR A 288 16.52 58.90 -31.59
CA THR A 288 15.97 59.82 -32.60
C THR A 288 16.00 61.29 -32.14
N ALA A 289 15.78 61.54 -30.84
CA ALA A 289 15.87 62.89 -30.29
C ALA A 289 17.31 63.43 -30.31
N LYS A 290 18.30 62.59 -29.98
CA LYS A 290 19.73 62.93 -30.04
C LYS A 290 20.19 63.19 -31.47
N GLU A 291 19.73 62.40 -32.45
CA GLU A 291 20.03 62.64 -33.86
C GLU A 291 19.43 63.95 -34.37
N ALA A 292 18.16 64.24 -34.02
CA ALA A 292 17.52 65.50 -34.39
C ALA A 292 18.23 66.71 -33.77
N GLU A 293 18.67 66.61 -32.51
CA GLU A 293 19.42 67.67 -31.85
C GLU A 293 20.82 67.88 -32.47
N ALA A 294 21.51 66.80 -32.86
CA ALA A 294 22.77 66.88 -33.58
C ALA A 294 22.59 67.54 -34.95
N ALA A 295 21.57 67.14 -35.72
CA ALA A 295 21.24 67.74 -37.00
C ALA A 295 20.86 69.23 -36.89
N ALA A 296 20.14 69.61 -35.83
CA ALA A 296 19.81 71.01 -35.56
C ALA A 296 21.07 71.84 -35.27
N ARG A 297 22.00 71.32 -34.46
CA ARG A 297 23.30 71.98 -34.18
C ARG A 297 24.15 72.10 -35.44
N GLU A 298 24.16 71.09 -36.31
CA GLU A 298 24.87 71.17 -37.59
C GLU A 298 24.24 72.21 -38.52
N ALA A 299 22.91 72.23 -38.65
CA ALA A 299 22.21 73.22 -39.45
C ALA A 299 22.46 74.66 -38.96
N GLU A 300 22.52 74.87 -37.65
CA GLU A 300 22.88 76.17 -37.07
C GLU A 300 24.32 76.57 -37.37
N LYS A 301 25.28 75.65 -37.23
CA LYS A 301 26.67 75.89 -37.64
C LYS A 301 26.78 76.25 -39.12
N SER A 302 26.05 75.55 -39.99
CA SER A 302 26.02 75.85 -41.43
C SER A 302 25.44 77.24 -41.72
N LYS A 303 24.35 77.62 -41.06
CA LYS A 303 23.79 78.99 -41.19
C LYS A 303 24.79 80.07 -40.76
N ASN A 304 25.44 79.88 -39.60
CA ASN A 304 26.45 80.81 -39.12
C ASN A 304 27.65 80.92 -40.08
N TYR A 305 28.06 79.80 -40.69
CA TYR A 305 29.11 79.79 -41.70
C TYR A 305 28.70 80.53 -42.99
N GLU A 306 27.49 80.31 -43.48
CA GLU A 306 26.93 81.03 -44.65
C GLU A 306 26.82 82.53 -44.39
N GLU A 307 26.40 82.94 -43.19
CA GLU A 307 26.33 84.36 -42.81
C GLU A 307 27.72 85.01 -42.76
N LEU A 308 28.72 84.31 -42.22
CA LEU A 308 30.11 84.79 -42.22
C LEU A 308 30.68 84.94 -43.64
N GLN A 309 30.38 83.97 -44.52
CA GLN A 309 30.76 84.05 -45.95
C GLN A 309 30.12 85.27 -46.63
N LEU A 310 28.85 85.54 -46.35
CA LEU A 310 28.15 86.71 -46.89
C LEU A 310 28.74 88.03 -46.38
N GLN A 311 29.08 88.12 -45.09
CA GLN A 311 29.75 89.28 -44.52
C GLN A 311 31.12 89.52 -45.18
N LEU A 312 31.92 88.47 -45.37
CA LEU A 312 33.22 88.56 -46.03
C LEU A 312 33.09 89.05 -47.48
N GLN A 313 32.10 88.52 -48.22
CA GLN A 313 31.80 88.94 -49.59
C GLN A 313 31.42 90.43 -49.65
N ASN A 314 30.61 90.91 -48.70
CA ASN A 314 30.24 92.32 -48.60
C ASN A 314 31.44 93.22 -48.29
N MET A 315 32.33 92.81 -47.37
CA MET A 315 33.58 93.55 -47.10
C MET A 315 34.50 93.63 -48.32
N MET A 316 34.67 92.52 -49.05
CA MET A 316 35.44 92.52 -50.30
C MET A 316 34.86 93.48 -51.34
N LYS A 317 33.53 93.53 -51.46
CA LYS A 317 32.84 94.45 -52.37
C LYS A 317 33.04 95.92 -51.98
N MET A 318 32.98 96.25 -50.68
CA MET A 318 33.26 97.60 -50.20
C MET A 318 34.74 97.99 -50.37
N PHE A 319 35.68 97.08 -50.13
CA PHE A 319 37.10 97.32 -50.37
C PHE A 319 37.40 97.57 -51.86
N GLN A 320 36.77 96.81 -52.75
CA GLN A 320 36.86 97.07 -54.19
C GLN A 320 36.24 98.42 -54.60
N GLN A 321 35.25 98.91 -53.85
CA GLN A 321 34.64 100.23 -54.07
C GLN A 321 35.50 101.37 -53.51
N SER A 322 36.18 101.19 -52.37
CA SER A 322 37.08 102.21 -51.81
C SER A 322 38.36 102.39 -52.61
N GLN A 323 38.83 101.34 -53.30
CA GLN A 323 39.88 101.45 -54.31
C GLN A 323 39.43 102.17 -55.60
N LYS A 324 38.13 102.46 -55.75
CA LYS A 324 37.54 103.14 -56.91
C LYS A 324 37.14 104.60 -56.65
N SER A 325 37.49 105.18 -55.49
CA SER A 325 37.27 106.62 -55.26
C SER A 325 38.20 107.47 -56.16
N PRO A 326 37.66 108.36 -57.01
CA PRO A 326 38.45 109.24 -57.87
C PRO A 326 39.09 110.38 -57.08
N SER A 327 40.30 110.75 -57.52
CA SER A 327 41.02 111.97 -57.15
C SER A 327 40.26 113.25 -57.51
#